data_AF-A0A4Q3RMD2-F1
#
_entry.id   AF-A0A4Q3RMD2-F1
#
_cell.length_a   1.000
_cell.length_b   1.000
_cell.length_c   1.000
_cell.angle_alpha   90.00
_cell.angle_beta   90.00
_cell.angle_gamma   90.00
#
_symmetry.space_group_name_H-M   'P 1'
#
loop_
_entity.id
_entity.type
_entity.pdbx_description
1 polymer ?
#
loop_
_entity_poly.entity_id
_entity_poly.type
_entity_poly.pdbx_seq_one_letter_code
_entity_poly.pdbx_strand_id
1 'polypeptide(L)'
;MNLAIIKYNAGNIHSVISALERLGVQGEVTDDAERIKAADKVIFPGVGEASSAMKSLQQNNLDKVIKVLKQPVLGICVGMQLLCEHSEENDTDCLGIVPVKVRKFQSASIKVPQVGWNTIYELKSLLFQSVKENSYIYNVHSYYAADSDCTIAKCDYGIEYAAAVQKDNFYGVQFHTEKSADTGDQIIKNFLELYRQLVEHKEFGLSKQLLRSATSIGANVEEATAGQTKKDFVAKMAIASKEARETRYWLRLLDRSKIVPVNYEQHLISIENIINVLTKIVKTAQANI
;
A
#
# COMPACT_ATOMS: atom_id res chain seq x y z
N MET A 1 -4.41 14.53 7.71
CA MET A 1 -4.69 13.31 6.92
C MET A 1 -6.17 13.31 6.64
N ASN A 2 -6.56 13.19 5.38
CA ASN A 2 -7.95 13.02 4.96
C ASN A 2 -8.30 11.53 4.93
N LEU A 3 -9.29 11.12 5.72
CA LEU A 3 -9.75 9.74 5.82
C LEU A 3 -11.21 9.66 5.40
N ALA A 4 -11.52 8.87 4.38
CA ALA A 4 -12.89 8.61 3.99
C ALA A 4 -13.38 7.28 4.58
N ILE A 5 -14.61 7.25 5.08
CA ILE A 5 -15.35 6.06 5.48
C ILE A 5 -16.47 5.89 4.46
N ILE A 6 -16.44 4.80 3.70
CA ILE A 6 -17.42 4.58 2.63
C ILE A 6 -18.81 4.47 3.26
N LYS A 7 -19.68 5.40 2.90
CA LYS A 7 -21.08 5.39 3.27
C LYS A 7 -21.84 4.52 2.28
N TYR A 8 -22.37 3.43 2.78
CA TYR A 8 -23.42 2.67 2.11
C TYR A 8 -24.40 2.17 3.19
N ASN A 9 -25.33 1.29 2.86
CA ASN A 9 -26.26 0.72 3.84
C ASN A 9 -25.57 -0.26 4.82
N ALA A 10 -24.55 0.20 5.54
CA ALA A 10 -23.74 -0.52 6.51
C ALA A 10 -24.06 -0.05 7.93
N GLY A 11 -24.38 -0.98 8.82
CA GLY A 11 -24.82 -0.68 10.19
C GLY A 11 -23.73 -0.36 11.22
N ASN A 12 -22.43 -0.49 10.92
CA ASN A 12 -21.35 -0.35 11.91
C ASN A 12 -20.51 0.93 11.79
N ILE A 13 -20.93 1.90 10.97
CA ILE A 13 -20.20 3.16 10.75
C ILE A 13 -19.93 3.89 12.07
N HIS A 14 -20.91 3.96 12.98
CA HIS A 14 -20.73 4.64 14.27
C HIS A 14 -19.63 4.02 15.12
N SER A 15 -19.55 2.69 15.20
CA SER A 15 -18.50 2.03 15.99
C SER A 15 -17.10 2.29 15.44
N VAL A 16 -16.97 2.34 14.11
CA VAL A 16 -15.71 2.70 13.43
C VAL A 16 -15.33 4.15 13.73
N ILE A 17 -16.28 5.09 13.66
CA ILE A 17 -16.04 6.49 14.03
C ILE A 17 -15.56 6.60 15.47
N SER A 18 -16.23 5.96 16.43
CA SER A 18 -15.82 6.00 17.82
C SER A 18 -14.42 5.42 18.05
N ALA A 19 -14.00 4.40 17.28
CA ALA A 19 -12.64 3.90 17.34
C ALA A 19 -11.62 4.91 16.81
N LEU A 20 -11.94 5.61 15.73
CA LEU A 20 -11.08 6.67 15.19
C LEU A 20 -10.99 7.87 16.14
N GLU A 21 -12.08 8.26 16.78
CA GLU A 21 -12.12 9.34 17.78
C GLU A 21 -11.22 9.03 18.99
N ARG A 22 -11.22 7.78 19.49
CA ARG A 22 -10.29 7.35 20.55
C ARG A 22 -8.82 7.51 20.14
N LEU A 23 -8.53 7.32 18.86
CA LEU A 23 -7.20 7.49 18.28
C LEU A 23 -6.89 8.95 17.90
N GLY A 24 -7.80 9.89 18.18
CA GLY A 24 -7.63 11.32 17.86
C GLY A 24 -7.73 11.63 16.36
N VAL A 25 -8.39 10.77 15.59
CA VAL A 25 -8.53 10.91 14.12
C VAL A 25 -10.00 11.11 13.76
N GLN A 26 -10.25 12.04 12.83
CA GLN A 26 -11.58 12.24 12.23
C GLN A 26 -11.63 11.58 10.85
N GLY A 27 -12.75 10.92 10.55
CA GLY A 27 -13.04 10.35 9.24
C GLY A 27 -14.32 10.94 8.66
N GLU A 28 -14.30 11.29 7.39
CA GLU A 28 -15.47 11.75 6.65
C GLU A 28 -16.31 10.54 6.19
N VAL A 29 -17.56 10.46 6.61
CA VAL A 29 -18.51 9.47 6.10
C VAL A 29 -19.13 9.99 4.80
N THR A 30 -18.84 9.35 3.68
CA THR A 30 -19.28 9.85 2.37
C THR A 30 -19.49 8.74 1.34
N ASP A 31 -20.45 8.94 0.45
CA ASP A 31 -20.73 8.17 -0.76
C ASP A 31 -20.29 8.93 -2.04
N ASP A 32 -19.70 10.12 -1.88
CA ASP A 32 -19.19 10.93 -2.98
C ASP A 32 -17.89 10.33 -3.55
N ALA A 33 -17.93 9.92 -4.81
CA ALA A 33 -16.83 9.27 -5.50
C ALA A 33 -15.54 10.10 -5.54
N GLU A 34 -15.65 11.42 -5.70
CA GLU A 34 -14.48 12.30 -5.81
C GLU A 34 -13.85 12.51 -4.45
N ARG A 35 -14.65 12.65 -3.38
CA ARG A 35 -14.13 12.71 -2.01
C ARG A 35 -13.46 11.42 -1.59
N ILE A 36 -14.03 10.27 -1.94
CA ILE A 36 -13.43 8.96 -1.66
C ILE A 36 -12.07 8.83 -2.38
N LYS A 37 -12.00 9.17 -3.66
CA LYS A 37 -10.75 9.11 -4.44
C LYS A 37 -9.68 10.09 -3.94
N ALA A 38 -10.08 11.26 -3.46
CA ALA A 38 -9.17 12.29 -2.95
C ALA A 38 -8.67 12.04 -1.52
N ALA A 39 -9.23 11.05 -0.80
CA ALA A 39 -8.80 10.72 0.55
C ALA A 39 -7.40 10.08 0.58
N ASP A 40 -6.64 10.36 1.65
CA ASP A 40 -5.33 9.74 1.88
C ASP A 40 -5.45 8.25 2.18
N LYS A 41 -6.58 7.85 2.78
CA LYS A 41 -6.94 6.47 3.15
C LYS A 41 -8.46 6.29 3.12
N VAL A 42 -8.89 5.06 2.91
CA VAL A 42 -10.31 4.70 2.88
C VAL A 42 -10.60 3.54 3.81
N ILE A 43 -11.60 3.66 4.67
CA ILE A 43 -12.17 2.55 5.42
C ILE A 43 -13.45 2.13 4.72
N PHE A 44 -13.56 0.83 4.45
CA PHE A 44 -14.72 0.19 3.85
C PHE A 44 -15.37 -0.73 4.91
N PRO A 45 -16.21 -0.16 5.79
CA PRO A 45 -16.80 -0.92 6.90
C PRO A 45 -17.97 -1.75 6.38
N GLY A 46 -18.23 -2.94 6.94
CA GLY A 46 -19.43 -3.67 6.57
C GLY A 46 -19.97 -4.59 7.66
N VAL A 47 -21.29 -4.62 7.76
CA VAL A 47 -22.08 -5.62 8.50
C VAL A 47 -23.31 -6.01 7.67
N GLY A 48 -23.87 -7.18 7.97
CA GLY A 48 -25.03 -7.70 7.25
C GLY A 48 -24.64 -8.71 6.18
N GLU A 49 -25.39 -8.71 5.09
CA GLU A 49 -25.33 -9.76 4.06
C GLU A 49 -24.63 -9.24 2.79
N ALA A 50 -23.72 -10.03 2.22
CA ALA A 50 -22.93 -9.70 1.03
C ALA A 50 -23.81 -9.28 -0.16
N SER A 51 -24.91 -9.99 -0.45
CA SER A 51 -25.77 -9.68 -1.60
C SER A 51 -26.46 -8.31 -1.44
N SER A 52 -26.94 -8.01 -0.24
CA SER A 52 -27.59 -6.73 0.08
C SER A 52 -26.60 -5.57 0.00
N ALA A 53 -25.38 -5.78 0.47
CA ALA A 53 -24.31 -4.80 0.43
C ALA A 53 -23.84 -4.53 -1.01
N MET A 54 -23.61 -5.58 -1.82
CA MET A 54 -23.25 -5.41 -3.24
C MET A 54 -24.31 -4.63 -4.02
N LYS A 55 -25.59 -4.93 -3.81
CA LYS A 55 -26.70 -4.17 -4.42
C LYS A 55 -26.65 -2.69 -4.02
N SER A 56 -26.42 -2.39 -2.74
CA SER A 56 -26.30 -1.01 -2.24
C SER A 56 -25.11 -0.27 -2.85
N LEU A 57 -23.98 -0.95 -3.06
CA LEU A 57 -22.81 -0.37 -3.72
C LEU A 57 -23.06 -0.08 -5.19
N GLN A 58 -23.68 -1.01 -5.91
CA GLN A 58 -24.01 -0.86 -7.33
C GLN A 58 -24.99 0.29 -7.57
N GLN A 59 -25.99 0.45 -6.70
CA GLN A 59 -26.96 1.55 -6.79
C GLN A 59 -26.29 2.94 -6.76
N ASN A 60 -25.19 3.07 -6.03
CA ASN A 60 -24.44 4.32 -5.89
C ASN A 60 -23.14 4.35 -6.74
N ASN A 61 -22.95 3.38 -7.65
CA ASN A 61 -21.72 3.17 -8.43
C ASN A 61 -20.43 3.04 -7.59
N LEU A 62 -20.54 2.76 -6.29
CA LEU A 62 -19.41 2.62 -5.39
C LEU A 62 -18.60 1.35 -5.69
N ASP A 63 -19.24 0.31 -6.24
CA ASP A 63 -18.58 -0.90 -6.72
C ASP A 63 -17.48 -0.61 -7.76
N LYS A 64 -17.72 0.36 -8.66
CA LYS A 64 -16.75 0.79 -9.66
C LYS A 64 -15.68 1.69 -9.06
N VAL A 65 -16.07 2.58 -8.12
CA VAL A 65 -15.16 3.51 -7.45
C VAL A 65 -14.13 2.76 -6.63
N ILE A 66 -14.55 1.78 -5.82
CA ILE A 66 -13.67 1.03 -4.91
C ILE A 66 -12.58 0.29 -5.69
N LYS A 67 -12.92 -0.35 -6.81
CA LYS A 67 -11.97 -1.14 -7.64
C LYS A 67 -10.80 -0.33 -8.18
N VAL A 68 -10.95 1.00 -8.33
CA VAL A 68 -9.91 1.85 -8.94
C VAL A 68 -9.10 2.65 -7.91
N LEU A 69 -9.41 2.53 -6.62
CA LEU A 69 -8.68 3.24 -5.56
C LEU A 69 -7.20 2.83 -5.52
N LYS A 70 -6.33 3.80 -5.24
CA LYS A 70 -4.86 3.63 -5.23
C LYS A 70 -4.23 3.87 -3.87
N GLN A 71 -4.93 4.60 -3.01
CA GLN A 71 -4.61 4.78 -1.61
C GLN A 71 -4.93 3.53 -0.80
N PRO A 72 -4.36 3.35 0.41
CA PRO A 72 -4.70 2.24 1.28
C PRO A 72 -6.21 2.17 1.57
N VAL A 73 -6.78 0.98 1.40
CA VAL A 73 -8.19 0.67 1.70
C VAL A 73 -8.25 -0.42 2.76
N LEU A 74 -9.03 -0.24 3.83
CA LEU A 74 -9.28 -1.26 4.85
C LEU A 74 -10.74 -1.71 4.85
N GLY A 75 -10.98 -2.92 4.36
CA GLY A 75 -12.26 -3.63 4.48
C GLY A 75 -12.40 -4.27 5.87
N ILE A 76 -13.53 -4.03 6.56
CA ILE A 76 -13.79 -4.59 7.89
C ILE A 76 -15.01 -5.51 7.84
N CYS A 77 -14.85 -6.74 8.32
CA CYS A 77 -15.87 -7.80 8.35
C CYS A 77 -16.49 -8.03 6.96
N VAL A 78 -17.74 -7.64 6.72
CA VAL A 78 -18.36 -7.76 5.38
C VAL A 78 -17.59 -6.92 4.37
N GLY A 79 -17.02 -5.78 4.77
CA GLY A 79 -16.16 -4.99 3.88
C GLY A 79 -14.96 -5.78 3.34
N MET A 80 -14.35 -6.66 4.15
CA MET A 80 -13.31 -7.58 3.68
C MET A 80 -13.88 -8.61 2.70
N GLN A 81 -15.02 -9.20 3.04
CA GLN A 81 -15.66 -10.22 2.19
C GLN A 81 -16.04 -9.65 0.81
N LEU A 82 -16.50 -8.41 0.75
CA LEU A 82 -16.84 -7.73 -0.50
C LEU A 82 -15.62 -7.40 -1.37
N LEU A 83 -14.42 -7.28 -0.80
CA LEU A 83 -13.18 -7.15 -1.58
C LEU A 83 -12.82 -8.45 -2.31
N CYS A 84 -13.32 -9.60 -1.84
CA CYS A 84 -13.04 -10.93 -2.39
C CYS A 84 -13.73 -11.15 -3.75
N GLU A 85 -13.51 -12.32 -4.36
CA GLU A 85 -14.06 -12.68 -5.67
C GLU A 85 -15.56 -12.94 -5.63
N HIS A 86 -15.97 -13.82 -4.71
CA HIS A 86 -17.33 -14.32 -4.65
C HIS A 86 -17.63 -14.84 -3.24
N SER A 87 -18.88 -14.68 -2.81
CA SER A 87 -19.40 -15.17 -1.52
C SER A 87 -20.50 -16.19 -1.73
N GLU A 88 -20.36 -17.35 -1.06
CA GLU A 88 -21.42 -18.35 -0.97
C GLU A 88 -22.71 -17.82 -0.30
N GLU A 89 -22.63 -16.68 0.40
CA GLU A 89 -23.82 -16.01 0.92
C GLU A 89 -24.71 -15.51 -0.21
N ASN A 90 -25.77 -16.28 -0.48
CA ASN A 90 -26.72 -16.05 -1.58
C ASN A 90 -26.07 -15.99 -2.97
N ASP A 91 -24.97 -16.74 -3.18
CA ASP A 91 -24.28 -16.86 -4.47
C ASP A 91 -23.93 -15.48 -5.08
N THR A 92 -23.22 -14.67 -4.31
CA THR A 92 -22.99 -13.26 -4.60
C THR A 92 -21.61 -13.01 -5.20
N ASP A 93 -21.57 -12.46 -6.42
CA ASP A 93 -20.35 -11.89 -6.99
C ASP A 93 -19.96 -10.61 -6.25
N CYS A 94 -18.71 -10.57 -5.78
CA CYS A 94 -18.15 -9.47 -5.02
C CYS A 94 -17.29 -8.56 -5.92
N LEU A 95 -16.41 -7.74 -5.34
CA LEU A 95 -15.63 -6.79 -6.12
C LEU A 95 -14.51 -7.45 -6.94
N GLY A 96 -14.05 -8.64 -6.56
CA GLY A 96 -13.00 -9.37 -7.28
C GLY A 96 -11.63 -8.72 -7.23
N ILE A 97 -11.34 -7.99 -6.15
CA ILE A 97 -10.04 -7.32 -5.94
C ILE A 97 -9.05 -8.31 -5.34
N VAL A 98 -9.49 -9.06 -4.33
CA VAL A 98 -8.72 -10.13 -3.70
C VAL A 98 -9.20 -11.47 -4.31
N PRO A 99 -8.32 -12.27 -4.93
CA PRO A 99 -8.69 -13.52 -5.60
C PRO A 99 -8.91 -14.66 -4.60
N VAL A 100 -9.87 -14.47 -3.69
CA VAL A 100 -10.23 -15.39 -2.62
C VAL A 100 -11.74 -15.59 -2.65
N LYS A 101 -12.20 -16.79 -2.31
CA LYS A 101 -13.63 -17.10 -2.18
C LYS A 101 -14.05 -17.06 -0.71
N VAL A 102 -15.20 -16.47 -0.47
CA VAL A 102 -15.85 -16.44 0.85
C VAL A 102 -16.81 -17.62 0.95
N ARG A 103 -16.57 -18.50 1.91
CA ARG A 103 -17.29 -19.76 2.10
C ARG A 103 -18.12 -19.74 3.36
N LYS A 104 -19.18 -20.54 3.39
CA LYS A 104 -19.99 -20.75 4.60
C LYS A 104 -19.29 -21.72 5.54
N PHE A 105 -19.37 -21.48 6.86
CA PHE A 105 -19.03 -22.53 7.82
C PHE A 105 -19.99 -23.71 7.66
N GLN A 106 -19.44 -24.88 7.32
CA GLN A 106 -20.16 -26.13 7.22
C GLN A 106 -19.59 -27.11 8.24
N SER A 107 -20.14 -27.12 9.45
CA SER A 107 -19.75 -28.12 10.45
C SER A 107 -20.83 -28.35 11.49
N ALA A 108 -21.02 -29.61 11.86
CA ALA A 108 -21.90 -30.04 12.94
C ALA A 108 -21.26 -29.91 14.33
N SER A 109 -19.93 -29.69 14.42
CA SER A 109 -19.18 -29.68 15.68
C SER A 109 -18.92 -28.28 16.25
N ILE A 110 -19.20 -27.21 15.49
CA ILE A 110 -19.02 -25.81 15.90
C ILE A 110 -20.33 -25.04 15.81
N LYS A 111 -20.48 -23.97 16.60
CA LYS A 111 -21.66 -23.10 16.55
C LYS A 111 -21.47 -22.05 15.47
N VAL A 112 -22.45 -21.87 14.59
CA VAL A 112 -22.41 -20.85 13.52
C VAL A 112 -23.56 -19.86 13.75
N PRO A 113 -23.34 -18.54 13.74
CA PRO A 113 -22.07 -17.83 13.48
C PRO A 113 -20.99 -18.07 14.53
N GLN A 114 -19.72 -17.87 14.14
CA GLN A 114 -18.64 -17.66 15.10
C GLN A 114 -18.90 -16.32 15.81
N VAL A 115 -19.20 -16.36 17.11
CA VAL A 115 -19.44 -15.18 17.93
C VAL A 115 -18.51 -15.18 19.13
N GLY A 116 -17.75 -14.10 19.29
CA GLY A 116 -16.92 -13.86 20.47
C GLY A 116 -15.44 -13.70 20.15
N TRP A 117 -14.64 -13.76 21.21
CA TRP A 117 -13.20 -13.56 21.14
C TRP A 117 -12.49 -14.82 20.61
N ASN A 118 -11.57 -14.63 19.68
CA ASN A 118 -10.63 -15.66 19.23
C ASN A 118 -9.24 -15.05 19.00
N THR A 119 -8.24 -15.85 18.69
CA THR A 119 -6.86 -15.38 18.45
C THR A 119 -6.51 -15.37 16.96
N ILE A 120 -5.63 -14.44 16.59
CA ILE A 120 -5.00 -14.42 15.26
C ILE A 120 -3.53 -14.84 15.35
N TYR A 121 -3.06 -15.50 14.31
CA TYR A 121 -1.67 -15.95 14.20
C TYR A 121 -1.16 -15.91 12.75
N GLU A 122 0.13 -16.20 12.57
CA GLU A 122 0.85 -16.05 11.29
C GLU A 122 0.74 -14.61 10.76
N LEU A 123 1.02 -13.64 11.62
CA LEU A 123 0.86 -12.22 11.31
C LEU A 123 1.92 -11.78 10.28
N LYS A 124 1.45 -11.31 9.13
CA LYS A 124 2.25 -10.79 8.01
C LYS A 124 1.77 -9.38 7.69
N SER A 125 2.61 -8.57 7.03
CA SER A 125 2.30 -7.17 6.67
C SER A 125 2.49 -6.14 7.80
N LEU A 126 2.69 -4.90 7.37
CA LEU A 126 2.80 -3.71 8.23
C LEU A 126 1.50 -3.42 9.01
N LEU A 127 0.36 -3.97 8.55
CA LEU A 127 -0.92 -3.85 9.26
C LEU A 127 -0.87 -4.42 10.69
N PHE A 128 -0.03 -5.42 10.95
CA PHE A 128 0.14 -6.05 12.27
C PHE A 128 1.42 -5.63 13.00
N GLN A 129 2.06 -4.53 12.60
CA GLN A 129 3.23 -4.03 13.31
C GLN A 129 2.92 -3.83 14.80
N SER A 130 3.78 -4.35 15.67
CA SER A 130 3.60 -4.30 17.13
C SER A 130 2.36 -5.03 17.67
N VAL A 131 1.67 -5.83 16.85
CA VAL A 131 0.64 -6.79 17.30
C VAL A 131 1.34 -8.11 17.61
N LYS A 132 1.01 -8.72 18.74
CA LYS A 132 1.61 -9.99 19.16
C LYS A 132 0.89 -11.16 18.49
N GLU A 133 1.65 -12.20 18.17
CA GLU A 133 1.07 -13.50 17.82
C GLU A 133 0.10 -13.96 18.92
N ASN A 134 -1.02 -14.55 18.50
CA ASN A 134 -2.13 -14.98 19.37
C ASN A 134 -2.84 -13.84 20.13
N SER A 135 -2.75 -12.59 19.67
CA SER A 135 -3.60 -11.51 20.17
C SER A 135 -5.09 -11.79 19.92
N TYR A 136 -5.94 -11.35 20.86
CA TYR A 136 -7.39 -11.56 20.80
C TYR A 136 -8.09 -10.53 19.90
N ILE A 137 -9.07 -11.03 19.13
CA ILE A 137 -9.93 -10.29 18.21
C ILE A 137 -11.40 -10.68 18.43
N TYR A 138 -12.33 -9.77 18.15
CA TYR A 138 -13.77 -10.02 18.25
C TYR A 138 -14.39 -10.40 16.90
N ASN A 139 -14.96 -11.60 16.81
CA ASN A 139 -15.58 -12.17 15.62
C ASN A 139 -17.11 -12.26 15.77
N VAL A 140 -17.83 -12.01 14.67
CA VAL A 140 -19.27 -12.21 14.51
C VAL A 140 -19.59 -12.44 13.02
N HIS A 141 -19.41 -13.68 12.54
CA HIS A 141 -19.65 -14.02 11.12
C HIS A 141 -20.00 -15.50 10.92
N SER A 142 -20.77 -15.78 9.86
CA SER A 142 -21.13 -17.16 9.43
C SER A 142 -20.39 -17.62 8.18
N TYR A 143 -19.65 -16.70 7.55
CA TYR A 143 -18.90 -16.91 6.32
C TYR A 143 -17.47 -16.40 6.51
N TYR A 144 -16.51 -17.06 5.87
CA TYR A 144 -15.10 -16.80 6.03
C TYR A 144 -14.38 -16.80 4.69
N ALA A 145 -13.31 -16.01 4.55
CA ALA A 145 -12.41 -16.08 3.41
C ALA A 145 -11.47 -17.30 3.55
N ALA A 146 -11.38 -18.13 2.50
CA ALA A 146 -10.47 -19.28 2.51
C ALA A 146 -8.99 -18.83 2.55
N ASP A 147 -8.12 -19.68 3.13
CA ASP A 147 -6.68 -19.42 3.14
C ASP A 147 -6.09 -19.40 1.71
N SER A 148 -5.12 -18.51 1.47
CA SER A 148 -4.54 -18.23 0.16
C SER A 148 -3.20 -17.49 0.28
N ASP A 149 -2.54 -17.23 -0.86
CA ASP A 149 -1.35 -16.37 -0.90
C ASP A 149 -1.63 -14.91 -0.51
N CYS A 150 -2.89 -14.49 -0.50
CA CYS A 150 -3.29 -13.16 -0.03
C CYS A 150 -3.52 -13.11 1.49
N THR A 151 -3.47 -14.24 2.20
CA THR A 151 -3.67 -14.27 3.66
C THR A 151 -2.52 -13.61 4.39
N ILE A 152 -2.84 -12.63 5.24
CA ILE A 152 -1.86 -11.94 6.09
C ILE A 152 -2.05 -12.18 7.59
N ALA A 153 -3.16 -12.83 8.00
CA ALA A 153 -3.32 -13.41 9.32
C ALA A 153 -4.36 -14.53 9.27
N LYS A 154 -4.20 -15.53 10.13
CA LYS A 154 -5.08 -16.69 10.22
C LYS A 154 -5.83 -16.73 11.54
N CYS A 155 -6.94 -17.45 11.57
CA CYS A 155 -7.73 -17.76 12.75
C CYS A 155 -8.29 -19.18 12.59
N ASP A 156 -8.36 -19.94 13.69
CA ASP A 156 -8.94 -21.28 13.72
C ASP A 156 -10.26 -21.26 14.50
N TYR A 157 -11.33 -21.71 13.85
CA TYR A 157 -12.62 -21.98 14.47
C TYR A 157 -13.15 -23.37 14.08
N GLY A 158 -12.36 -24.41 14.33
CA GLY A 158 -12.60 -25.77 13.85
C GLY A 158 -12.26 -25.97 12.37
N ILE A 159 -12.08 -24.86 11.65
CA ILE A 159 -11.52 -24.73 10.33
C ILE A 159 -10.59 -23.50 10.39
N GLU A 160 -9.41 -23.63 9.80
CA GLU A 160 -8.48 -22.51 9.61
C GLU A 160 -8.93 -21.64 8.43
N TYR A 161 -8.98 -20.33 8.64
CA TYR A 161 -9.39 -19.37 7.63
C TYR A 161 -8.54 -18.09 7.64
N ALA A 162 -8.64 -17.32 6.56
CA ALA A 162 -8.00 -16.01 6.46
C ALA A 162 -8.72 -14.99 7.36
N ALA A 163 -8.15 -14.72 8.53
CA ALA A 163 -8.63 -13.68 9.44
C ALA A 163 -8.35 -12.28 8.88
N ALA A 164 -7.33 -12.16 8.03
CA ALA A 164 -7.04 -10.96 7.27
C ALA A 164 -6.40 -11.29 5.93
N VAL A 165 -6.66 -10.44 4.94
CA VAL A 165 -6.13 -10.55 3.57
C VAL A 165 -5.52 -9.24 3.11
N GLN A 166 -4.57 -9.33 2.18
CA GLN A 166 -4.00 -8.18 1.50
C GLN A 166 -3.78 -8.48 0.03
N LYS A 167 -4.19 -7.53 -0.82
CA LYS A 167 -3.79 -7.47 -2.23
C LYS A 167 -3.43 -6.03 -2.57
N ASP A 168 -2.15 -5.79 -2.88
CA ASP A 168 -1.63 -4.47 -3.19
C ASP A 168 -1.96 -3.45 -2.08
N ASN A 169 -2.74 -2.40 -2.39
CA ASN A 169 -3.19 -1.36 -1.46
C ASN A 169 -4.49 -1.71 -0.72
N PHE A 170 -5.10 -2.87 -0.99
CA PHE A 170 -6.33 -3.31 -0.34
C PHE A 170 -6.02 -4.28 0.80
N TYR A 171 -6.48 -3.92 1.98
CA TYR A 171 -6.38 -4.70 3.20
C TYR A 171 -7.79 -5.10 3.62
N GLY A 172 -7.95 -6.29 4.15
CA GLY A 172 -9.20 -6.78 4.71
C GLY A 172 -8.97 -7.48 6.03
N VAL A 173 -9.84 -7.24 7.01
CA VAL A 173 -9.89 -7.98 8.27
C VAL A 173 -11.29 -8.53 8.49
N GLN A 174 -11.40 -9.81 8.86
CA GLN A 174 -12.67 -10.50 9.03
C GLN A 174 -13.32 -10.15 10.37
N PHE A 175 -12.49 -9.80 11.36
CA PHE A 175 -12.91 -9.37 12.69
C PHE A 175 -13.20 -7.87 12.75
N HIS A 176 -13.90 -7.48 13.81
CA HIS A 176 -14.24 -6.09 14.07
C HIS A 176 -13.11 -5.41 14.84
N THR A 177 -12.23 -4.69 14.14
CA THR A 177 -11.15 -3.93 14.77
C THR A 177 -11.71 -2.94 15.80
N GLU A 178 -12.84 -2.30 15.49
CA GLU A 178 -13.52 -1.36 16.37
C GLU A 178 -14.07 -1.97 17.67
N LYS A 179 -14.15 -3.31 17.75
CA LYS A 179 -14.61 -4.08 18.91
C LYS A 179 -13.52 -4.94 19.56
N SER A 180 -12.29 -4.91 19.03
CA SER A 180 -11.20 -5.81 19.45
C SER A 180 -10.23 -5.18 20.46
N ALA A 181 -10.71 -4.22 21.26
CA ALA A 181 -9.94 -3.50 22.29
C ALA A 181 -8.58 -2.98 21.75
N ASP A 182 -7.52 -3.03 22.58
CA ASP A 182 -6.19 -2.53 22.25
C ASP A 182 -5.60 -3.16 20.97
N THR A 183 -5.90 -4.44 20.70
CA THR A 183 -5.46 -5.12 19.47
C THR A 183 -6.09 -4.46 18.25
N GLY A 184 -7.40 -4.20 18.32
CA GLY A 184 -8.13 -3.51 17.28
C GLY A 184 -7.66 -2.08 17.05
N ASP A 185 -7.47 -1.32 18.13
CA ASP A 185 -6.98 0.06 18.09
C ASP A 185 -5.56 0.14 17.50
N GLN A 186 -4.67 -0.80 17.85
CA GLN A 186 -3.32 -0.88 17.27
C GLN A 186 -3.35 -1.19 15.77
N ILE A 187 -4.23 -2.09 15.31
CA ILE A 187 -4.38 -2.41 13.88
C ILE A 187 -4.89 -1.20 13.10
N ILE A 188 -5.89 -0.48 13.64
CA ILE A 188 -6.37 0.77 13.02
C ILE A 188 -5.23 1.79 12.97
N LYS A 189 -4.48 1.97 14.07
CA LYS A 189 -3.32 2.87 14.09
C LYS A 189 -2.29 2.52 13.03
N ASN A 190 -1.91 1.25 12.90
CA ASN A 190 -0.99 0.79 11.87
C ASN A 190 -1.51 1.12 10.46
N PHE A 191 -2.80 0.84 10.20
CA PHE A 191 -3.43 1.20 8.93
C PHE A 191 -3.34 2.71 8.65
N LEU A 192 -3.63 3.55 9.65
CA LEU A 192 -3.53 5.02 9.55
C LEU A 192 -2.09 5.49 9.31
N GLU A 193 -1.09 4.73 9.76
CA GLU A 193 0.33 5.01 9.59
C GLU A 193 0.95 4.44 8.31
N LEU A 194 0.27 3.53 7.56
CA LEU A 194 0.79 2.90 6.34
C LEU A 194 1.35 3.88 5.29
N TYR A 195 0.81 5.11 5.21
CA TYR A 195 1.34 6.13 4.29
C TYR A 195 2.72 6.65 4.69
N ARG A 196 3.07 6.71 5.98
CA ARG A 196 4.43 7.07 6.42
C ARG A 196 5.45 6.03 5.94
N GLN A 197 5.10 4.75 6.02
CA GLN A 197 5.99 3.65 5.63
C GLN A 197 6.05 3.42 4.11
N LEU A 198 4.95 3.64 3.39
CA LEU A 198 4.95 3.56 1.92
C LEU A 198 5.60 4.78 1.25
N VAL A 199 5.65 5.94 1.91
CA VAL A 199 6.44 7.10 1.46
C VAL A 199 7.93 6.88 1.70
N GLU A 200 8.32 6.24 2.81
CA GLU A 200 9.69 5.70 2.97
C GLU A 200 10.03 4.73 1.82
N HIS A 201 9.07 3.94 1.35
CA HIS A 201 9.25 3.08 0.17
C HIS A 201 9.03 3.78 -1.20
N LYS A 202 8.62 5.06 -1.26
CA LYS A 202 8.61 5.87 -2.50
C LYS A 202 9.87 6.69 -2.70
N GLU A 203 10.79 6.73 -1.74
CA GLU A 203 12.19 7.08 -2.01
C GLU A 203 12.75 6.25 -3.16
N PHE A 204 12.25 5.02 -3.39
CA PHE A 204 12.75 4.11 -4.42
C PHE A 204 12.70 4.68 -5.84
N GLY A 205 11.82 5.63 -6.17
CA GLY A 205 11.81 6.24 -7.49
C GLY A 205 13.01 7.17 -7.70
N LEU A 206 13.12 8.18 -6.84
CA LEU A 206 14.18 9.20 -6.93
C LEU A 206 15.54 8.66 -6.52
N SER A 207 15.62 7.87 -5.45
CA SER A 207 16.87 7.28 -4.98
C SER A 207 17.44 6.27 -5.98
N LYS A 208 16.60 5.42 -6.61
CA LYS A 208 17.08 4.47 -7.63
C LYS A 208 17.53 5.18 -8.90
N GLN A 209 16.83 6.24 -9.32
CA GLN A 209 17.24 7.04 -10.47
C GLN A 209 18.55 7.77 -10.18
N LEU A 210 18.67 8.41 -9.02
CA LEU A 210 19.90 9.06 -8.57
C LEU A 210 21.06 8.06 -8.46
N LEU A 211 20.84 6.90 -7.82
CA LEU A 211 21.86 5.87 -7.66
C LEU A 211 22.29 5.32 -9.02
N ARG A 212 21.36 5.02 -9.92
CA ARG A 212 21.65 4.55 -11.28
C ARG A 212 22.50 5.57 -12.04
N SER A 213 22.05 6.82 -12.10
CA SER A 213 22.75 7.85 -12.88
C SER A 213 24.09 8.25 -12.25
N ALA A 214 24.21 8.25 -10.92
CA ALA A 214 25.46 8.63 -10.25
C ALA A 214 26.54 7.55 -10.39
N THR A 215 26.16 6.27 -10.24
CA THR A 215 27.10 5.15 -10.32
C THR A 215 27.50 4.80 -11.75
N SER A 216 26.65 5.13 -12.75
CA SER A 216 26.96 4.90 -14.17
C SER A 216 28.05 5.84 -14.70
N ILE A 217 28.30 7.00 -14.08
CA ILE A 217 29.32 7.97 -14.55
C ILE A 217 30.70 7.32 -14.54
N GLY A 218 31.10 6.76 -13.40
CA GLY A 218 32.40 6.12 -13.25
C GLY A 218 32.55 4.90 -14.16
N ALA A 219 31.52 4.06 -14.25
CA ALA A 219 31.53 2.90 -15.14
C ALA A 219 31.76 3.29 -16.61
N ASN A 220 31.09 4.33 -17.10
CA ASN A 220 31.29 4.82 -18.47
C ASN A 220 32.66 5.47 -18.67
N VAL A 221 33.24 6.09 -17.64
CA VAL A 221 34.61 6.63 -17.70
C VAL A 221 35.63 5.50 -17.80
N GLU A 222 35.50 4.44 -17.00
CA GLU A 222 36.37 3.26 -17.07
C GLU A 222 36.22 2.51 -18.40
N GLU A 223 35.00 2.40 -18.94
CA GLU A 223 34.81 1.85 -20.28
C GLU A 223 35.45 2.73 -21.36
N ALA A 224 35.39 4.06 -21.21
CA ALA A 224 36.01 4.98 -22.14
C ALA A 224 37.54 4.82 -22.17
N THR A 225 38.19 4.70 -21.02
CA THR A 225 39.66 4.55 -20.93
C THR A 225 40.14 3.26 -21.58
N ALA A 226 39.31 2.21 -21.59
CA ALA A 226 39.54 0.96 -22.33
C ALA A 226 39.05 0.99 -23.80
N GLY A 227 38.58 2.14 -24.29
CA GLY A 227 38.00 2.28 -25.62
C GLY A 227 38.98 1.94 -26.74
N GLN A 228 38.49 1.19 -27.74
CA GLN A 228 39.33 0.68 -28.83
C GLN A 228 39.71 1.77 -29.85
N THR A 229 38.91 2.83 -29.94
CA THR A 229 39.12 3.94 -30.87
C THR A 229 38.84 5.28 -30.20
N LYS A 230 39.36 6.37 -30.78
CA LYS A 230 39.04 7.73 -30.31
C LYS A 230 37.54 8.03 -30.35
N LYS A 231 36.84 7.56 -31.39
CA LYS A 231 35.37 7.74 -31.51
C LYS A 231 34.62 7.02 -30.40
N ASP A 232 35.06 5.82 -30.05
CA ASP A 232 34.49 5.02 -28.95
C ASP A 232 34.73 5.70 -27.59
N PHE A 233 35.97 6.13 -27.31
CA PHE A 233 36.31 6.93 -26.13
C PHE A 233 35.38 8.15 -26.00
N VAL A 234 35.21 8.91 -27.09
CA VAL A 234 34.36 10.12 -27.10
C VAL A 234 32.89 9.76 -26.83
N ALA A 235 32.37 8.69 -27.42
CA ALA A 235 30.99 8.26 -27.22
C ALA A 235 30.73 7.90 -25.75
N LYS A 236 31.62 7.13 -25.13
CA LYS A 236 31.52 6.72 -23.71
C LYS A 236 31.67 7.88 -22.75
N MET A 237 32.64 8.78 -22.98
CA MET A 237 32.77 10.03 -22.20
C MET A 237 31.53 10.94 -22.35
N ALA A 238 30.89 10.97 -23.53
CA ALA A 238 29.65 11.72 -23.73
C ALA A 238 28.47 11.10 -22.96
N ILE A 239 28.40 9.78 -22.83
CA ILE A 239 27.41 9.09 -21.98
C ILE A 239 27.66 9.45 -20.51
N ALA A 240 28.90 9.32 -20.01
CA ALA A 240 29.24 9.73 -18.65
C ALA A 240 28.84 11.19 -18.37
N SER A 241 29.05 12.09 -19.33
CA SER A 241 28.63 13.49 -19.19
C SER A 241 27.10 13.66 -19.13
N LYS A 242 26.31 12.83 -19.81
CA LYS A 242 24.83 12.87 -19.74
C LYS A 242 24.35 12.37 -18.38
N GLU A 243 24.90 11.26 -17.91
CA GLU A 243 24.59 10.66 -16.60
C GLU A 243 24.92 11.62 -15.45
N ALA A 244 26.02 12.38 -15.56
CA ALA A 244 26.37 13.41 -14.58
C ALA A 244 25.34 14.56 -14.54
N ARG A 245 24.80 14.97 -15.69
CA ARG A 245 23.76 16.00 -15.75
C ARG A 245 22.43 15.51 -15.22
N GLU A 246 22.08 14.25 -15.47
CA GLU A 246 20.90 13.61 -14.89
C GLU A 246 21.03 13.52 -13.36
N THR A 247 22.18 13.10 -12.86
CA THR A 247 22.48 13.07 -11.41
C THR A 247 22.28 14.44 -10.77
N ARG A 248 22.78 15.51 -11.40
CA ARG A 248 22.56 16.89 -10.94
C ARG A 248 21.08 17.29 -10.92
N TYR A 249 20.28 16.85 -11.91
CA TYR A 249 18.85 17.10 -11.92
C TYR A 249 18.15 16.47 -10.72
N TRP A 250 18.45 15.20 -10.43
CA TRP A 250 17.86 14.49 -9.29
C TRP A 250 18.27 15.10 -7.94
N LEU A 251 19.55 15.49 -7.77
CA LEU A 251 20.01 16.19 -6.57
C LEU A 251 19.27 17.52 -6.35
N ARG A 252 19.03 18.30 -7.42
CA ARG A 252 18.25 19.56 -7.32
C ARG A 252 16.79 19.32 -6.96
N LEU A 253 16.20 18.25 -7.47
CA LEU A 253 14.82 17.90 -7.15
C LEU A 253 14.70 17.51 -5.66
N LEU A 254 15.63 16.70 -5.16
CA LEU A 254 15.71 16.33 -3.74
C LEU A 254 15.88 17.56 -2.84
N ASP A 255 16.83 18.44 -3.15
CA ASP A 255 17.04 19.68 -2.40
C ASP A 255 15.80 20.57 -2.35
N ARG A 256 15.09 20.75 -3.48
CA ARG A 256 13.87 21.56 -3.52
C ARG A 256 12.68 20.91 -2.83
N SER A 257 12.58 19.59 -2.91
CA SER A 257 11.46 18.84 -2.34
C SER A 257 11.50 18.78 -0.81
N LYS A 258 12.70 18.93 -0.22
CA LYS A 258 12.95 18.78 1.23
C LYS A 258 12.44 17.45 1.80
N ILE A 259 12.34 16.41 0.97
CA ILE A 259 11.91 15.07 1.36
C ILE A 259 12.93 14.42 2.32
N VAL A 260 14.23 14.63 2.07
CA VAL A 260 15.31 14.10 2.91
C VAL A 260 16.13 15.24 3.52
N PRO A 261 16.34 15.25 4.85
CA PRO A 261 17.03 16.33 5.56
C PRO A 261 18.56 16.20 5.45
N VAL A 262 19.10 16.34 4.23
CA VAL A 262 20.54 16.30 3.92
C VAL A 262 20.98 17.68 3.42
N ASN A 263 22.25 18.04 3.66
CA ASN A 263 22.86 19.20 3.01
C ASN A 263 23.32 18.83 1.59
N TYR A 264 22.63 19.34 0.57
CA TYR A 264 22.92 19.05 -0.84
C TYR A 264 24.00 19.93 -1.46
N GLU A 265 24.44 21.00 -0.77
CA GLU A 265 25.33 22.02 -1.35
C GLU A 265 26.64 21.42 -1.85
N GLN A 266 27.32 20.63 -1.02
CA GLN A 266 28.58 19.97 -1.39
C GLN A 266 28.40 18.96 -2.53
N HIS A 267 27.27 18.24 -2.56
CA HIS A 267 26.97 17.27 -3.61
C HIS A 267 26.71 17.96 -4.95
N LEU A 268 25.99 19.10 -4.94
CA LEU A 268 25.72 19.90 -6.12
C LEU A 268 26.99 20.55 -6.69
N ILE A 269 27.88 21.04 -5.82
CA ILE A 269 29.19 21.55 -6.24
C ILE A 269 30.03 20.42 -6.87
N SER A 270 30.07 19.26 -6.23
CA SER A 270 30.86 18.11 -6.69
C SER A 270 30.42 17.62 -8.06
N ILE A 271 29.11 17.44 -8.27
CA ILE A 271 28.59 16.98 -9.57
C ILE A 271 28.78 18.03 -10.67
N GLU A 272 28.73 19.33 -10.34
CA GLU A 272 29.03 20.40 -11.31
C GLU A 272 30.48 20.33 -11.80
N ASN A 273 31.42 20.09 -10.88
CA ASN A 273 32.83 19.93 -11.22
C ASN A 273 33.05 18.71 -12.13
N ILE A 274 32.40 17.59 -11.85
CA ILE A 274 32.44 16.39 -12.70
C ILE A 274 31.89 16.69 -14.10
N ILE A 275 30.73 17.38 -14.20
CA ILE A 275 30.15 17.78 -15.49
C ILE A 275 31.12 18.67 -16.28
N ASN A 276 31.78 19.62 -15.62
CA ASN A 276 32.73 20.52 -16.28
C ASN A 276 33.96 19.77 -16.82
N VAL A 277 34.51 18.85 -16.03
CA VAL A 277 35.64 18.00 -16.44
C VAL A 277 35.25 17.13 -17.62
N LEU A 278 34.15 16.38 -17.53
CA LEU A 278 33.70 15.50 -18.61
C LEU A 278 33.35 16.28 -19.89
N THR A 279 32.69 17.42 -19.76
CA THR A 279 32.36 18.28 -20.91
C THR A 279 33.64 18.78 -21.61
N LYS A 280 34.67 19.15 -20.83
CA LYS A 280 35.95 19.58 -21.39
C LYS A 280 36.67 18.44 -22.10
N ILE A 281 36.71 17.24 -21.49
CA ILE A 281 37.30 16.03 -22.09
C ILE A 281 36.61 15.72 -23.43
N VAL A 282 35.28 15.68 -23.47
CA VAL A 282 34.51 15.39 -24.69
C VAL A 282 34.82 16.43 -25.78
N LYS A 283 34.79 17.72 -25.46
CA LYS A 283 35.09 18.79 -26.43
C LYS A 283 36.50 18.70 -26.99
N THR A 284 37.50 18.50 -26.13
CA THR A 284 38.90 18.38 -26.53
C THR A 284 39.12 17.12 -27.37
N ALA A 285 38.51 15.99 -27.00
CA ALA A 285 38.64 14.76 -27.75
C ALA A 285 37.99 14.89 -29.15
N GLN A 286 36.80 15.48 -29.24
CA GLN A 286 36.08 15.72 -30.50
C GLN A 286 36.85 16.62 -31.48
N ALA A 287 37.55 17.64 -30.99
CA ALA A 287 38.36 18.52 -31.82
C ALA A 287 39.61 17.83 -32.41
N ASN A 288 39.97 16.64 -31.91
CA ASN A 288 41.15 15.86 -32.27
C ASN A 288 40.81 14.52 -32.97
N ILE A 289 39.56 14.37 -33.44
CA ILE A 289 39.06 13.28 -34.30
C ILE A 289 39.18 13.71 -35.76
#